data_AF-A0A960NST2-F1
#
_entry.id   AF-A0A960NST2-F1
#
_cell.length_a   1.000
_cell.length_b   1.000
_cell.length_c   1.000
_cell.angle_alpha   90.00
_cell.angle_beta   90.00
_cell.angle_gamma   90.00
#
_symmetry.space_group_name_H-M   'P 1'
#
loop_
_entity.id
_entity.type
_entity.pdbx_description
1 polymer ?
#
loop_
_entity_poly.entity_id
_entity_poly.type
_entity_poly.pdbx_seq_one_letter_code
_entity_poly.pdbx_strand_id
1 'polypeptide(L)'
;AQAFDTYALENGAWPGNAGSGVVPPGMSDQISTTAWTATNTLGGRWNWDENRFGVVAAVSTTGVTSSLADMLAIDTQIDDGDLATGRFRSASGRYLWVLE
;
A
#
# COMPACT_ATOMS: atom_id res chain seq x y z
N ALA A 1 -3.12 6.00 -2.06
CA ALA A 1 -1.85 6.52 -2.58
C ALA A 1 -1.86 8.05 -2.57
N GLN A 2 -2.69 8.71 -3.37
CA GLN A 2 -2.71 10.19 -3.49
C GLN A 2 -2.70 10.97 -2.16
N ALA A 3 -3.47 10.57 -1.15
CA ALA A 3 -3.47 11.24 0.16
C ALA A 3 -2.08 11.28 0.82
N PHE A 4 -1.25 10.26 0.61
CA PHE A 4 0.11 10.19 1.14
C PHE A 4 1.06 11.11 0.35
N ASP A 5 0.91 11.18 -0.97
CA ASP A 5 1.67 12.11 -1.81
C ASP A 5 1.37 13.56 -1.41
N THR A 6 0.10 13.89 -1.18
CA THR A 6 -0.32 15.21 -0.66
C THR A 6 0.28 15.48 0.70
N TYR A 7 0.23 14.51 1.63
CA TYR A 7 0.84 14.67 2.96
C TYR A 7 2.34 14.99 2.84
N ALA A 8 3.06 14.26 2.00
CA ALA A 8 4.49 14.48 1.80
C ALA A 8 4.79 15.86 1.21
N LEU A 9 3.98 16.32 0.25
CA LEU A 9 4.09 17.64 -0.32
C LEU A 9 3.83 18.75 0.71
N GLU A 10 2.83 18.59 1.56
CA GLU A 10 2.42 19.58 2.57
C GLU A 10 3.37 19.64 3.76
N ASN A 11 3.91 18.51 4.19
CA ASN A 11 4.70 18.40 5.42
C ASN A 11 6.21 18.29 5.16
N GLY A 12 6.63 18.13 3.90
CA GLY A 12 8.02 17.94 3.50
C GLY A 12 8.61 16.57 3.89
N ALA A 13 7.78 15.67 4.40
CA ALA A 13 8.15 14.32 4.82
C ALA A 13 6.94 13.38 4.74
N TRP A 14 7.21 12.10 4.55
CA TRP A 14 6.21 11.03 4.62
C TRP A 14 5.65 10.88 6.05
N PRO A 15 4.42 10.36 6.22
CA PRO A 15 3.89 10.10 7.55
C PRO A 15 4.66 8.98 8.23
N GLY A 16 4.72 9.04 9.57
CA GLY A 16 5.40 8.04 10.38
C GLY A 16 4.83 6.63 10.17
N ASN A 17 5.67 5.62 10.34
CA ASN A 17 5.24 4.22 10.22
C ASN A 17 4.19 3.84 11.29
N ALA A 18 3.21 3.04 10.89
CA ALA A 18 2.22 2.44 11.79
C ALA A 18 2.06 0.95 11.49
N GLY A 19 1.45 0.21 12.43
CA GLY A 19 1.14 -1.21 12.22
C GLY A 19 0.04 -1.42 11.17
N SER A 20 -0.10 -2.65 10.68
CA SER A 20 -1.10 -2.98 9.66
C SER A 20 -2.52 -2.83 10.21
N GLY A 21 -3.39 -2.18 9.44
CA GLY A 21 -4.73 -1.78 9.87
C GLY A 21 -4.74 -0.62 10.87
N VAL A 22 -3.61 0.06 11.09
CA VAL A 22 -3.52 1.28 11.92
C VAL A 22 -3.27 2.48 11.01
N VAL A 23 -4.06 3.52 11.19
CA VAL A 23 -3.91 4.77 10.43
C VAL A 23 -2.57 5.42 10.78
N PRO A 24 -1.72 5.74 9.80
CA PRO A 24 -0.45 6.41 10.06
C PRO A 24 -0.65 7.77 10.76
N PRO A 25 0.28 8.20 11.63
CA PRO A 25 0.16 9.48 12.32
C PRO A 25 -0.04 10.64 11.34
N GLY A 26 -1.00 11.52 11.64
CA GLY A 26 -1.31 12.68 10.79
C GLY A 26 -2.18 12.39 9.57
N MET A 27 -2.55 11.14 9.29
CA MET A 27 -3.35 10.78 8.11
C MET A 27 -4.85 10.69 8.36
N SER A 28 -5.33 10.79 9.61
CA SER A 28 -6.75 10.54 9.97
C SER A 28 -7.76 11.39 9.21
N ASP A 29 -7.36 12.60 8.82
CA ASP A 29 -8.24 13.55 8.12
C ASP A 29 -8.10 13.45 6.59
N GLN A 30 -7.06 12.75 6.11
CA GLN A 30 -6.71 12.60 4.70
C GLN A 30 -7.19 11.27 4.11
N ILE A 31 -7.47 10.27 4.95
CA ILE A 31 -7.97 8.96 4.52
C ILE A 31 -9.18 8.52 5.35
N SER A 32 -10.01 7.65 4.77
CA SER A 32 -11.08 7.00 5.52
C SER A 32 -10.50 6.05 6.56
N THR A 33 -10.57 6.43 7.83
CA THR A 33 -10.12 5.59 8.96
C THR A 33 -10.88 4.26 9.01
N THR A 34 -12.19 4.29 8.76
CA THR A 34 -13.03 3.09 8.68
C THR A 34 -12.55 2.13 7.59
N ALA A 35 -12.30 2.63 6.38
CA ALA A 35 -11.83 1.79 5.28
C ALA A 35 -10.38 1.29 5.50
N TRP A 36 -9.52 2.11 6.10
CA TRP A 36 -8.12 1.74 6.36
C TRP A 36 -7.99 0.62 7.41
N THR A 37 -8.80 0.69 8.45
CA THR A 37 -8.76 -0.27 9.57
C THR A 37 -9.55 -1.56 9.31
N ALA A 38 -10.45 -1.56 8.33
CA ALA A 38 -11.20 -2.73 7.88
C ALA A 38 -10.32 -3.72 7.08
N THR A 39 -10.80 -4.96 6.97
CA THR A 39 -10.27 -5.92 6.00
C THR A 39 -10.59 -5.43 4.59
N ASN A 40 -9.59 -5.37 3.71
CA ASN A 40 -9.76 -4.91 2.34
C ASN A 40 -10.30 -6.01 1.43
N THR A 41 -10.55 -5.66 0.17
CA THR A 41 -11.10 -6.58 -0.85
C THR A 41 -10.16 -7.73 -1.22
N LEU A 42 -8.88 -7.62 -0.88
CA LEU A 42 -7.88 -8.68 -1.04
C LEU A 42 -7.83 -9.64 0.17
N GLY A 43 -8.70 -9.41 1.15
CA GLY A 43 -8.78 -10.17 2.41
C GLY A 43 -7.73 -9.78 3.45
N GLY A 44 -6.86 -8.83 3.12
CA GLY A 44 -5.79 -8.36 3.99
C GLY A 44 -6.12 -7.07 4.73
N ARG A 45 -5.11 -6.49 5.39
CA ARG A 45 -5.17 -5.17 6.02
C ARG A 45 -4.24 -4.20 5.29
N TRP A 46 -4.64 -2.93 5.23
CA TRP A 46 -3.79 -1.87 4.69
C TRP A 46 -2.61 -1.57 5.60
N ASN A 47 -1.48 -1.20 5.02
CA ASN A 47 -0.28 -0.81 5.74
C ASN A 47 0.43 0.32 4.97
N TRP A 48 1.06 1.21 5.71
CA TRP A 48 2.00 2.19 5.16
C TRP A 48 3.42 1.66 5.32
N ASP A 49 4.22 1.70 4.27
CA ASP A 49 5.61 1.25 4.27
C ASP A 49 6.51 2.32 3.66
N GLU A 50 7.31 2.96 4.50
CA GLU A 50 8.34 3.93 4.10
C GLU A 50 9.73 3.29 4.21
N ASN A 51 10.57 3.43 3.19
CA ASN A 51 11.94 2.92 3.12
C ASN A 51 12.04 1.41 3.42
N ARG A 52 11.11 0.62 2.88
CA ARG A 52 11.07 -0.85 3.02
C ARG A 52 10.96 -1.49 1.65
N PHE A 53 11.33 -2.77 1.57
CA PHE A 53 11.17 -3.58 0.34
C PHE A 53 11.85 -2.98 -0.90
N GLY A 54 12.89 -2.16 -0.71
CA GLY A 54 13.60 -1.48 -1.79
C GLY A 54 12.87 -0.29 -2.41
N VAL A 55 11.82 0.23 -1.77
CA VAL A 55 11.06 1.41 -2.22
C VAL A 55 11.04 2.51 -1.16
N VAL A 56 10.95 3.76 -1.60
CA VAL A 56 10.90 4.94 -0.71
C VAL A 56 9.56 5.00 0.02
N ALA A 57 8.46 4.77 -0.69
CA ALA A 57 7.11 4.86 -0.16
C ALA A 57 6.18 3.86 -0.86
N ALA A 58 5.37 3.16 -0.07
CA ALA A 58 4.36 2.25 -0.56
C ALA A 58 3.14 2.18 0.37
N VAL A 59 1.96 2.03 -0.23
CA VAL A 59 0.80 1.47 0.48
C VAL A 59 0.80 -0.02 0.19
N SER A 60 0.87 -0.84 1.22
CA SER A 60 0.84 -2.30 1.06
C SER A 60 -0.38 -2.93 1.70
N THR A 61 -0.60 -4.20 1.36
CA THR A 61 -1.55 -5.04 2.06
C THR A 61 -0.88 -6.28 2.63
N THR A 62 -1.23 -6.60 3.88
CA THR A 62 -0.72 -7.75 4.64
C THR A 62 -1.80 -8.79 4.86
N GLY A 63 -1.43 -10.08 4.87
CA GLY A 63 -2.38 -11.16 5.15
C GLY A 63 -3.42 -11.36 4.05
N VAL A 64 -3.03 -11.10 2.80
CA VAL A 64 -3.88 -11.29 1.62
C VAL A 64 -4.31 -12.75 1.51
N THR A 65 -5.61 -12.95 1.26
CA THR A 65 -6.20 -14.28 1.06
C THR A 65 -6.57 -14.56 -0.39
N SER A 66 -6.59 -13.52 -1.24
CA SER A 66 -6.75 -13.68 -2.69
C SER A 66 -5.60 -14.50 -3.28
N SER A 67 -5.89 -15.20 -4.39
CA SER A 67 -4.92 -16.11 -5.00
C SER A 67 -3.81 -15.34 -5.74
N LEU A 68 -2.66 -15.98 -5.95
CA LEU A 68 -1.59 -15.42 -6.79
C LEU A 68 -2.08 -15.12 -8.22
N ALA A 69 -2.98 -15.95 -8.76
CA ALA A 69 -3.56 -15.72 -10.07
C ALA A 69 -4.39 -14.43 -10.13
N ASP A 70 -5.15 -14.13 -9.07
CA ASP A 70 -5.90 -12.87 -8.97
C ASP A 70 -4.93 -11.67 -8.95
N MET A 71 -3.80 -11.81 -8.24
CA MET A 71 -2.81 -10.74 -8.12
C MET A 71 -2.10 -10.46 -9.45
N LEU A 72 -1.72 -11.50 -10.18
CA LEU A 72 -1.16 -11.38 -11.53
C LEU A 72 -2.19 -10.79 -12.52
N ALA A 73 -3.47 -11.13 -12.38
CA ALA A 73 -4.52 -10.57 -13.20
C ALA A 73 -4.75 -9.08 -12.92
N ILE A 74 -4.69 -8.67 -11.65
CA ILE A 74 -4.72 -7.25 -11.25
C ILE A 74 -3.52 -6.52 -11.85
N ASP A 75 -2.33 -7.09 -11.71
CA ASP A 75 -1.08 -6.52 -12.25
C ASP A 75 -1.15 -6.33 -13.77
N THR A 76 -1.60 -7.35 -14.51
CA THR A 76 -1.83 -7.27 -15.97
C THR A 76 -2.82 -6.16 -16.36
N GLN A 77 -3.76 -5.80 -15.50
CA GLN A 77 -4.69 -4.68 -15.75
C GLN A 77 -4.05 -3.32 -15.46
N ILE A 78 -3.03 -3.28 -14.62
CA ILE A 78 -2.30 -2.06 -14.25
C ILE A 78 -1.17 -1.81 -15.25
N ASP A 79 -0.37 -2.83 -15.57
CA ASP A 79 0.77 -2.78 -16.49
C ASP A 79 1.03 -4.11 -17.24
N ASP A 80 1.90 -5.00 -16.76
CA ASP A 80 2.51 -6.06 -17.57
C ASP A 80 2.37 -7.49 -17.01
N GLY A 81 1.81 -7.65 -15.82
CA GLY A 81 1.64 -8.96 -15.19
C GLY A 81 2.88 -9.47 -14.46
N ASP A 82 3.92 -8.64 -14.30
CA ASP A 82 5.10 -8.93 -13.49
C ASP A 82 5.09 -8.23 -12.12
N LEU A 83 4.64 -8.98 -11.11
CA LEU A 83 4.66 -8.59 -9.69
C LEU A 83 6.06 -8.29 -9.13
N ALA A 84 7.16 -8.48 -9.88
CA ALA A 84 8.49 -8.07 -9.46
C ALA A 84 8.80 -6.60 -9.77
N THR A 85 8.08 -5.97 -10.72
CA THR A 85 8.40 -4.63 -11.21
C THR A 85 7.17 -3.71 -11.23
N GLY A 86 7.20 -2.60 -11.97
CA GLY A 86 6.02 -1.73 -12.07
C GLY A 86 5.58 -1.07 -10.76
N ARG A 87 4.32 -0.68 -10.67
CA ARG A 87 3.76 -0.01 -9.47
C ARG A 87 3.14 -0.99 -8.49
N PHE A 88 2.60 -2.10 -8.99
CA PHE A 88 2.04 -3.14 -8.15
C PHE A 88 3.05 -4.27 -8.03
N ARG A 89 3.50 -4.54 -6.81
CA ARG A 89 4.59 -5.50 -6.57
C ARG A 89 4.23 -6.49 -5.49
N SER A 90 4.85 -7.66 -5.52
CA SER A 90 4.90 -8.56 -4.38
C SER A 90 6.25 -8.41 -3.65
N ALA A 91 6.24 -8.31 -2.33
CA ALA A 91 7.46 -8.39 -1.53
C ALA A 91 7.18 -8.96 -0.14
N SER A 92 7.99 -9.93 0.29
CA SER A 92 7.94 -10.53 1.64
C SER A 92 6.52 -10.96 2.08
N GLY A 93 5.74 -11.54 1.16
CA GLY A 93 4.36 -12.00 1.43
C GLY A 93 3.32 -10.88 1.51
N ARG A 94 3.66 -9.68 1.03
CA ARG A 94 2.76 -8.52 0.89
C ARG A 94 2.62 -8.13 -0.56
N TYR A 95 1.58 -7.37 -0.87
CA TYR A 95 1.43 -6.68 -2.15
C TYR A 95 1.49 -5.18 -1.93
N LEU A 96 2.29 -4.49 -2.73
CA LEU A 96 2.62 -3.08 -2.59
C LEU A 96 2.08 -2.31 -3.78
N TRP A 97 1.51 -1.15 -3.51
CA TRP A 97 1.38 -0.08 -4.47
C TRP A 97 2.47 0.94 -4.19
N VAL A 98 3.46 1.03 -5.07
CA VAL A 98 4.61 1.93 -4.95
C VAL A 98 4.20 3.36 -5.33
N LEU A 99 4.61 4.33 -4.51
CA LEU A 99 4.39 5.76 -4.72
C LEU A 99 5.64 6.36 -5.38
N GLU A 100 5.46 7.44 -6.14
CA GLU A 100 6.50 8.16 -6.89
C GLU A 100 6.68 9.59 -6.35
#